data_AF-A0A2J6I589-F1
#
_entry.id   AF-A0A2J6I589-F1
#
_cell.length_a   1.000
_cell.length_b   1.000
_cell.length_c   1.000
_cell.angle_alpha   90.00
_cell.angle_beta   90.00
_cell.angle_gamma   90.00
#
_symmetry.space_group_name_H-M   'P 1'
#
loop_
_entity.id
_entity.type
_entity.pdbx_description
1 polymer ?
#
loop_
_entity_poly.entity_id
_entity_poly.type
_entity_poly.pdbx_seq_one_letter_code
_entity_poly.pdbx_strand_id
1 'polypeptide(L)'
;MKYLNILAILIIGVSISLISSCKKDDTGPQYTESVMLIDSITYPDTVAFGGKLPIQFYGVIGDGCDYFSRFEEVELDETDPANTFKIRIYRKTEEGVNCTEQVKYLEDAIINLTGMAAGNFYIKVVQPNGSFLEGLVFIEE
;
A
#
# COMPACT_ATOMS: atom_id res chain seq x y z
N MET A 1 -60.73 28.67 18.45
CA MET A 1 -59.83 28.75 19.63
C MET A 1 -58.45 29.10 19.11
N LYS A 2 -58.02 30.34 19.27
CA LYS A 2 -57.31 30.89 20.45
C LYS A 2 -55.80 30.69 20.32
N TYR A 3 -55.14 31.79 19.92
CA TYR A 3 -53.83 32.30 20.37
C TYR A 3 -52.61 31.36 20.23
N LEU A 4 -51.64 31.61 19.35
CA LEU A 4 -50.74 32.77 19.35
C LEU A 4 -50.11 32.99 20.75
N ASN A 5 -48.90 32.46 20.95
CA ASN A 5 -47.88 33.01 21.84
C ASN A 5 -46.52 32.41 21.39
N ILE A 6 -45.60 33.18 20.80
CA ILE A 6 -44.68 34.12 21.49
C ILE A 6 -43.66 33.27 22.29
N LEU A 7 -42.34 33.39 22.17
CA LEU A 7 -41.43 34.37 21.58
C LEU A 7 -40.05 34.00 22.16
N ALA A 8 -38.99 34.16 21.36
CA ALA A 8 -37.61 34.42 21.78
C ALA A 8 -36.95 33.44 22.79
N ILE A 9 -35.76 32.94 22.52
CA ILE A 9 -34.48 33.65 22.77
C ILE A 9 -33.44 32.86 21.95
N LEU A 10 -32.90 33.38 20.86
CA LEU A 10 -31.77 34.30 20.83
C LEU A 10 -30.55 33.80 21.64
N ILE A 11 -29.79 32.86 21.09
CA ILE A 11 -28.31 32.94 21.17
C ILE A 11 -27.76 32.56 19.80
N ILE A 12 -27.62 33.60 18.98
CA ILE A 12 -26.75 33.64 17.80
C ILE A 12 -25.32 33.59 18.35
N GLY A 13 -24.86 32.37 18.65
CA GLY A 13 -23.46 32.06 18.92
C GLY A 13 -22.76 31.75 17.61
N VAL A 14 -22.76 32.71 16.69
CA VAL A 14 -21.96 32.63 15.45
C VAL A 14 -20.52 32.89 15.85
N SER A 15 -19.90 31.89 16.46
CA SER A 15 -18.45 31.77 16.53
C SER A 15 -17.97 31.58 15.10
N ILE A 16 -17.68 32.71 14.45
CA ILE A 16 -16.84 32.81 13.27
C ILE A 16 -15.46 32.38 13.76
N SER A 17 -15.27 31.07 13.88
CA SER A 17 -13.96 30.47 13.79
C SER A 17 -13.47 30.89 12.42
N LEU A 18 -12.62 31.91 12.39
CA LEU A 18 -11.78 32.20 11.25
C LEU A 18 -11.04 30.89 10.99
N ILE A 19 -11.59 30.10 10.08
CA ILE A 19 -10.91 28.97 9.50
C ILE A 19 -9.80 29.64 8.73
N SER A 20 -8.68 29.89 9.42
CA SER A 20 -7.39 30.13 8.83
C SER A 20 -7.11 28.87 8.01
N SER A 21 -7.71 28.85 6.82
CA SER A 21 -7.39 27.96 5.74
C SER A 21 -5.99 28.37 5.35
N CYS A 22 -5.02 27.90 6.13
CA CYS A 22 -3.67 27.68 5.68
C CYS A 22 -3.83 26.80 4.45
N LYS A 23 -3.96 27.43 3.28
CA LYS A 23 -3.53 26.81 2.05
C LYS A 23 -2.06 26.56 2.28
N LYS A 24 -1.76 25.33 2.67
CA LYS A 24 -0.40 24.82 2.66
C LYS A 24 0.00 24.99 1.21
N ASP A 25 0.84 25.98 0.94
CA ASP A 25 1.35 26.18 -0.41
C ASP A 25 1.95 24.84 -0.85
N ASP A 26 1.41 24.26 -1.92
CA ASP A 26 1.84 22.99 -2.53
C ASP A 26 3.23 23.14 -3.19
N THR A 27 4.15 23.79 -2.49
CA THR A 27 5.56 23.97 -2.85
C THR A 27 6.40 22.76 -2.45
N GLY A 28 5.77 21.71 -1.90
CA GLY A 28 6.43 20.44 -1.67
C GLY A 28 6.77 19.71 -2.97
N PRO A 29 7.75 18.78 -2.93
CA PRO A 29 8.05 17.93 -4.08
C PRO A 29 6.80 17.19 -4.53
N GLN A 30 6.56 17.18 -5.84
CA GLN A 30 5.44 16.49 -6.45
C GLN A 30 5.88 15.04 -6.72
N TYR A 31 5.02 14.07 -6.41
CA TYR A 31 5.30 12.67 -6.65
C TYR A 31 4.23 12.05 -7.53
N THR A 32 4.65 11.24 -8.50
CA THR A 32 3.78 10.31 -9.22
C THR A 32 3.97 8.90 -8.67
N GLU A 33 2.92 8.08 -8.66
CA GLU A 33 3.00 6.70 -8.19
C GLU A 33 2.71 5.71 -9.31
N SER A 34 3.46 4.61 -9.33
CA SER A 34 3.27 3.53 -10.30
C SER A 34 3.56 2.17 -9.68
N VAL A 35 2.95 1.14 -10.25
CA VAL A 35 3.25 -0.26 -9.88
C VAL A 35 4.66 -0.59 -10.35
N MET A 36 5.44 -1.19 -9.45
CA MET A 36 6.80 -1.58 -9.71
C MET A 36 6.87 -2.99 -10.30
N LEU A 37 7.82 -3.21 -11.21
CA LEU A 37 8.17 -4.54 -11.71
C LEU A 37 9.00 -5.27 -10.66
N ILE A 38 8.57 -6.47 -10.28
CA ILE A 38 9.28 -7.33 -9.32
C ILE A 38 9.90 -8.48 -10.09
N ASP A 39 11.23 -8.61 -9.99
CA ASP A 39 12.02 -9.60 -10.73
C ASP A 39 11.99 -10.95 -10.04
N SER A 40 12.09 -10.95 -8.70
CA SER A 40 12.04 -12.19 -7.92
C SER A 40 11.54 -11.95 -6.51
N ILE A 41 11.11 -13.04 -5.89
CA ILE A 41 10.76 -13.11 -4.47
C ILE A 41 11.51 -14.26 -3.83
N THR A 42 11.88 -14.11 -2.57
CA THR A 42 12.51 -15.15 -1.76
C THR A 42 11.74 -15.32 -0.47
N TYR A 43 11.52 -16.57 -0.09
CA TYR A 43 10.76 -16.97 1.09
C TYR A 43 11.17 -18.41 1.46
N PRO A 44 10.98 -18.86 2.71
CA PRO A 44 11.21 -20.25 3.09
C PRO A 44 10.18 -21.19 2.45
N ASP A 45 10.62 -22.38 2.02
CA ASP A 45 9.75 -23.39 1.43
C ASP A 45 8.71 -23.94 2.43
N THR A 46 9.02 -23.89 3.73
CA THR A 46 8.15 -24.39 4.80
C THR A 46 8.19 -23.47 6.01
N VAL A 47 7.03 -23.25 6.63
CA VAL A 47 6.87 -22.45 7.86
C VAL A 47 5.97 -23.20 8.82
N ALA A 48 6.33 -23.25 10.11
CA ALA A 48 5.49 -23.85 11.14
C ALA A 48 4.18 -23.05 11.33
N PHE A 49 3.09 -23.73 11.67
CA PHE A 49 1.80 -23.12 11.95
C PHE A 49 1.91 -22.06 13.07
N GLY A 50 1.30 -20.90 12.85
CA GLY A 50 1.44 -19.74 13.73
C GLY A 50 2.80 -19.01 13.64
N GLY A 51 3.72 -19.50 12.81
CA GLY A 51 5.00 -18.88 12.51
C GLY A 51 4.88 -17.60 11.66
N LYS A 52 6.03 -16.97 11.43
CA LYS A 52 6.17 -15.82 10.53
C LYS A 52 6.71 -16.30 9.19
N LEU A 53 6.07 -15.87 8.12
CA LEU A 53 6.57 -16.05 6.75
C LEU A 53 7.21 -14.74 6.29
N PRO A 54 8.56 -14.63 6.31
CA PRO A 54 9.26 -13.51 5.70
C PRO A 54 9.25 -13.68 4.17
N ILE A 55 8.76 -12.68 3.47
CA ILE A 55 8.82 -12.60 2.01
C ILE A 55 9.67 -11.39 1.65
N GLN A 56 10.76 -11.65 0.95
CA GLN A 56 11.71 -10.65 0.48
C GLN A 56 11.49 -10.43 -1.02
N PHE A 57 11.38 -9.17 -1.44
CA PHE A 57 11.13 -8.78 -2.82
C PHE A 57 12.38 -8.15 -3.43
N TYR A 58 12.65 -8.47 -4.68
CA TYR A 58 13.75 -7.89 -5.46
C TYR A 58 13.23 -7.35 -6.79
N GLY A 59 13.79 -6.21 -7.21
CA GLY A 59 13.44 -5.59 -8.49
C GLY A 59 14.21 -4.29 -8.71
N VAL A 60 14.00 -3.69 -9.87
CA VAL A 60 14.51 -2.36 -10.19
C VAL A 60 13.45 -1.31 -9.87
N ILE A 61 13.77 -0.38 -8.97
CA ILE A 61 12.89 0.73 -8.63
C ILE A 61 12.86 1.76 -9.77
N GLY A 62 14.01 2.05 -10.40
CA GLY A 62 14.10 3.00 -11.52
C GLY A 62 15.43 3.77 -11.54
N ASP A 63 15.42 5.01 -12.02
CA ASP A 63 16.60 5.84 -12.27
C ASP A 63 16.62 7.12 -11.39
N GLY A 64 17.40 7.08 -10.31
CA GLY A 64 17.72 8.24 -9.47
C GLY A 64 16.60 8.76 -8.56
N CYS A 65 15.46 9.19 -9.14
CA CYS A 65 14.35 9.83 -8.42
C CYS A 65 13.18 8.89 -8.10
N ASP A 66 13.31 7.61 -8.42
CA ASP A 66 12.35 6.61 -7.99
C ASP A 66 12.67 6.10 -6.59
N TYR A 67 11.64 5.94 -5.78
CA TYR A 67 11.72 5.44 -4.42
C TYR A 67 10.65 4.37 -4.20
N PHE A 68 10.95 3.38 -3.36
CA PHE A 68 9.91 2.52 -2.82
C PHE A 68 8.84 3.38 -2.12
N SER A 69 7.56 3.13 -2.41
CA SER A 69 6.44 3.82 -1.78
C SER A 69 5.79 2.94 -0.72
N ARG A 70 5.17 1.84 -1.14
CA ARG A 70 4.41 0.96 -0.23
C ARG A 70 4.13 -0.41 -0.82
N PHE A 71 3.69 -1.28 0.07
CA PHE A 71 2.94 -2.48 -0.24
C PHE A 71 1.44 -2.19 -0.18
N GLU A 72 0.67 -2.77 -1.09
CA GLU A 72 -0.79 -2.73 -1.10
C GLU A 72 -1.31 -4.15 -1.24
N GLU A 73 -2.06 -4.62 -0.23
CA GLU A 73 -2.78 -5.89 -0.33
C GLU A 73 -3.93 -5.75 -1.33
N VAL A 74 -4.08 -6.74 -2.20
CA VAL A 74 -5.08 -6.75 -3.27
C VAL A 74 -6.14 -7.78 -2.91
N GLU A 75 -7.41 -7.39 -3.09
CA GLU A 75 -8.54 -8.29 -2.89
C GLU A 75 -8.41 -9.54 -3.79
N LEU A 76 -8.73 -10.69 -3.22
CA LEU A 76 -8.75 -11.96 -3.95
C LEU A 76 -9.98 -12.02 -4.86
N ASP A 77 -9.81 -12.64 -6.01
CA ASP A 77 -10.90 -12.93 -6.93
C ASP A 77 -11.41 -14.38 -6.78
N GLU A 78 -12.52 -14.72 -7.42
CA GLU A 78 -13.12 -16.07 -7.35
C GLU A 78 -12.21 -17.18 -7.90
N THR A 79 -11.15 -16.84 -8.62
CA THR A 79 -10.20 -17.80 -9.19
C THR A 79 -8.97 -18.01 -8.31
N ASP A 80 -8.79 -17.20 -7.27
CA ASP A 80 -7.71 -17.36 -6.32
C ASP A 80 -7.99 -18.50 -5.32
N PRO A 81 -6.99 -19.33 -4.98
CA PRO A 81 -7.11 -20.29 -3.88
C PRO A 81 -7.44 -19.58 -2.56
N ALA A 82 -8.16 -20.25 -1.65
CA ALA A 82 -8.56 -19.68 -0.37
C ALA A 82 -7.38 -19.25 0.53
N ASN A 83 -6.24 -19.93 0.44
CA ASN A 83 -5.03 -19.64 1.22
C ASN A 83 -4.02 -18.85 0.38
N THR A 84 -4.43 -17.67 -0.10
CA THR A 84 -3.63 -16.81 -0.99
C THR A 84 -3.39 -15.45 -0.36
N PHE A 85 -2.16 -14.97 -0.46
CA PHE A 85 -1.81 -13.57 -0.25
C PHE A 85 -1.49 -12.91 -1.58
N LYS A 86 -2.29 -11.92 -1.97
CA LYS A 86 -2.11 -11.16 -3.22
C LYS A 86 -1.70 -9.72 -2.89
N ILE A 87 -0.61 -9.27 -3.50
CA ILE A 87 0.02 -7.99 -3.17
C ILE A 87 0.46 -7.24 -4.42
N ARG A 88 0.40 -5.91 -4.35
CA ARG A 88 0.97 -4.99 -5.33
C ARG A 88 2.02 -4.11 -4.65
N ILE A 89 3.10 -3.82 -5.37
CA ILE A 89 4.20 -3.02 -4.85
C ILE A 89 4.30 -1.73 -5.65
N TYR A 90 4.32 -0.61 -4.96
CA TYR A 90 4.36 0.71 -5.57
C TYR A 90 5.72 1.38 -5.39
N ARG A 91 6.15 2.06 -6.45
CA ARG A 91 7.18 3.08 -6.39
C ARG A 91 6.56 4.47 -6.54
N LYS A 92 7.28 5.48 -6.07
CA LYS A 92 6.98 6.89 -6.32
C LYS A 92 8.17 7.57 -6.99
N THR A 93 7.90 8.45 -7.93
CA THR A 93 8.89 9.20 -8.70
C THR A 93 8.77 10.68 -8.36
N GLU A 94 9.87 11.33 -8.01
CA GLU A 94 9.89 12.77 -7.74
C GLU A 94 9.93 13.57 -9.04
N GLU A 95 8.99 14.49 -9.22
CA GLU A 95 8.82 15.29 -10.42
C GLU A 95 9.53 16.64 -10.31
N GLY A 96 10.01 17.17 -11.45
CA GLY A 96 10.57 18.52 -11.52
C GLY A 96 11.97 18.69 -10.93
N VAL A 97 12.65 17.57 -10.63
CA VAL A 97 14.04 17.53 -10.17
C VAL A 97 14.95 16.91 -11.24
N ASN A 98 16.18 17.42 -11.34
CA ASN A 98 17.21 16.82 -12.18
C ASN A 98 17.82 15.62 -11.45
N CYS A 99 17.37 14.43 -11.83
CA CYS A 99 17.83 13.17 -11.26
C CYS A 99 19.20 12.80 -11.86
N THR A 100 20.10 12.27 -11.02
CA THR A 100 21.28 11.59 -11.56
C THR A 100 20.86 10.20 -12.00
N GLU A 101 21.11 9.84 -13.26
CA GLU A 101 20.82 8.51 -13.79
C GLU A 101 21.68 7.46 -13.05
N GLN A 102 21.08 6.85 -12.04
CA GLN A 102 21.64 5.73 -11.29
C GLN A 102 20.54 4.70 -11.09
N VAL A 103 20.81 3.47 -11.51
CA VAL A 103 19.88 2.35 -11.31
C VAL A 103 19.73 2.13 -9.81
N LYS A 104 18.50 2.18 -9.33
CA LYS A 104 18.14 1.89 -7.94
C LYS A 104 17.44 0.56 -7.85
N TYR A 105 17.95 -0.32 -7.01
CA TYR A 105 17.37 -1.63 -6.74
C TYR A 105 16.49 -1.56 -5.49
N LEU A 106 15.48 -2.43 -5.45
CA LEU A 106 14.72 -2.71 -4.24
C LEU A 106 15.59 -3.60 -3.36
N GLU A 107 16.33 -2.98 -2.46
CA GLU A 107 17.15 -3.71 -1.49
C GLU A 107 16.29 -4.01 -0.25
N ASP A 108 15.95 -5.29 -0.09
CA ASP A 108 15.43 -5.89 1.14
C ASP A 108 14.09 -5.34 1.65
N ALA A 109 13.17 -5.05 0.73
CA ALA A 109 11.78 -4.85 1.12
C ALA A 109 11.21 -6.19 1.61
N ILE A 110 10.95 -6.30 2.91
CA ILE A 110 10.48 -7.54 3.55
C ILE A 110 9.08 -7.31 4.14
N ILE A 111 8.17 -8.23 3.84
CA ILE A 111 6.90 -8.38 4.55
C ILE A 111 6.95 -9.63 5.43
N ASN A 112 6.38 -9.55 6.63
CA ASN A 112 6.26 -10.69 7.54
C ASN A 112 4.78 -11.02 7.69
N LEU A 113 4.35 -12.14 7.10
CA LEU A 113 2.98 -12.63 7.23
C LEU A 113 2.83 -13.52 8.45
N THR A 114 1.66 -13.50 9.06
CA THR A 114 1.27 -14.32 10.23
C THR A 114 -0.17 -14.78 10.09
N GLY A 115 -0.57 -15.79 10.87
CA GLY A 115 -1.97 -16.23 10.90
C GLY A 115 -2.39 -17.04 9.66
N MET A 116 -1.41 -17.67 8.99
CA MET A 116 -1.65 -18.52 7.82
C MET A 116 -2.27 -19.85 8.26
N ALA A 117 -3.22 -20.35 7.49
CA ALA A 117 -3.77 -21.69 7.69
C ALA A 117 -2.75 -22.76 7.26
N ALA A 118 -2.79 -23.93 7.91
CA ALA A 118 -1.96 -25.07 7.55
C ALA A 118 -2.23 -25.53 6.10
N GLY A 119 -1.20 -26.11 5.47
CA GLY A 119 -1.23 -26.57 4.08
C GLY A 119 -0.58 -25.60 3.10
N ASN A 120 -0.96 -25.69 1.83
CA ASN A 120 -0.39 -24.87 0.77
C ASN A 120 -0.83 -23.40 0.90
N PHE A 121 0.13 -22.48 0.96
CA PHE A 121 -0.05 -21.04 1.00
C PHE A 121 0.51 -20.40 -0.27
N TYR A 122 -0.33 -19.68 -1.00
CA TYR A 122 0.02 -19.08 -2.29
C TYR A 122 0.37 -17.61 -2.11
N ILE A 123 1.45 -17.17 -2.74
CA ILE A 123 1.86 -15.77 -2.79
C ILE A 123 1.68 -15.29 -4.24
N LYS A 124 0.99 -14.18 -4.45
CA LYS A 124 0.81 -13.57 -5.78
C LYS A 124 1.22 -12.10 -5.75
N VAL A 125 2.17 -11.74 -6.61
CA VAL A 125 2.63 -10.35 -6.76
C VAL A 125 2.13 -9.80 -8.09
N VAL A 126 1.30 -8.76 -8.04
CA VAL A 126 0.72 -8.12 -9.23
C VAL A 126 1.78 -7.29 -9.95
N GLN A 127 2.00 -7.60 -11.23
CA GLN A 127 2.95 -6.91 -12.08
C GLN A 127 2.31 -5.73 -12.83
N PRO A 128 3.10 -4.77 -13.35
CA PRO A 128 2.57 -3.59 -14.05
C PRO A 128 1.73 -3.93 -15.30
N ASN A 129 1.99 -5.06 -15.95
CA ASN A 129 1.24 -5.55 -17.12
C ASN A 129 -0.05 -6.33 -16.74
N GLY A 130 -0.34 -6.47 -15.44
CA GLY A 130 -1.47 -7.24 -14.92
C GLY A 130 -1.21 -8.74 -14.76
N SER A 131 -0.03 -9.26 -15.12
CA SER A 131 0.37 -10.63 -14.82
C SER A 131 0.73 -10.80 -13.34
N PHE A 132 1.01 -12.04 -12.93
CA PHE A 132 1.44 -12.34 -11.56
C PHE A 132 2.82 -12.98 -11.55
N LEU A 133 3.63 -12.62 -10.55
CA LEU A 133 4.73 -13.45 -10.08
C LEU A 133 4.21 -14.27 -8.90
N GLU A 134 4.35 -15.58 -8.96
CA GLU A 134 3.72 -16.50 -8.02
C GLU A 134 4.75 -17.22 -7.15
N GLY A 135 4.35 -17.53 -5.93
CA GLY A 135 5.10 -18.35 -4.98
C GLY A 135 4.18 -19.32 -4.25
N LEU A 136 4.77 -20.41 -3.75
CA LEU A 136 4.09 -21.44 -2.99
C LEU A 136 4.93 -21.82 -1.77
N VAL A 137 4.31 -21.78 -0.60
CA VAL A 137 4.91 -22.14 0.69
C VAL A 137 4.05 -23.21 1.35
N PHE A 138 4.66 -24.17 2.02
CA PHE A 138 3.94 -25.13 2.86
C PHE A 138 3.89 -24.67 4.32
N ILE A 139 2.70 -24.59 4.90
CA ILE A 139 2.50 -24.29 6.31
C ILE A 139 2.29 -25.61 7.06
N GLU A 140 3.30 -26.02 7.83
CA GLU A 140 3.33 -27.28 8.58
C GLU A 140 2.50 -27.16 9.87
N GLU A 141 1.70 -28.18 10.20
CA GLU A 141 0.87 -28.23 11.42
C GLU A 141 1.69 -28.29 12.72
#